data_AF-A0A8S4QNB6-F1
#
_entry.id   AF-A0A8S4QNB6-F1
#
_cell.length_a   1.000
_cell.length_b   1.000
_cell.length_c   1.000
_cell.angle_alpha   90.00
_cell.angle_beta   90.00
_cell.angle_gamma   90.00
#
_symmetry.space_group_name_H-M   'P 1'
#
loop_
_entity.id
_entity.type
_entity.pdbx_description
1 polymer ?
#
loop_
_entity_poly.entity_id
_entity_poly.type
_entity_poly.pdbx_seq_one_letter_code
_entity_poly.pdbx_strand_id
1 'polypeptide(L)'
;MARLMTGPLLKEIVGKMNTVITKENPNPLKLSIYSGHDFTIGNVLNAMGLYDGNCPVYTAKIFFELMQEKSTMNVQMVYRNSTGTAEPYILDIPDCGQMCPFDRFVELYSNLVDVDWHTECTYQIPWLTEALFSMDGCLYFSFCYKNYIT
;
A
#
# COMPACT_ATOMS: atom_id res chain seq x y z
N MET A 1 -0.56 -8.70 9.59
CA MET A 1 0.41 -7.60 9.46
C MET A 1 0.13 -6.65 8.30
N ALA A 2 -0.50 -7.08 7.20
CA ALA A 2 -0.80 -6.22 6.04
C ALA A 2 -1.48 -4.87 6.38
N ARG A 3 -2.48 -4.88 7.29
CA ARG A 3 -3.16 -3.66 7.77
C ARG A 3 -2.19 -2.61 8.29
N LEU A 4 -1.28 -3.04 9.15
CA LEU A 4 -0.30 -2.17 9.76
C LEU A 4 0.75 -1.75 8.70
N MET A 5 1.35 -2.70 8.00
CA MET A 5 2.48 -2.41 7.11
C MET A 5 2.09 -1.61 5.86
N THR A 6 1.02 -2.03 5.19
CA THR A 6 0.59 -1.50 3.89
C THR A 6 -0.52 -0.47 4.05
N GLY A 7 -1.36 -0.60 5.08
CA GLY A 7 -2.54 0.24 5.25
C GLY A 7 -2.26 1.75 5.28
N PRO A 8 -1.27 2.26 6.03
CA PRO A 8 -0.96 3.69 6.04
C PRO A 8 -0.62 4.24 4.65
N LEU A 9 0.19 3.50 3.89
CA LEU A 9 0.55 3.87 2.51
C LEU A 9 -0.68 3.83 1.59
N LEU A 10 -1.48 2.76 1.66
CA LEU A 10 -2.66 2.63 0.80
C LEU A 10 -3.71 3.69 1.14
N LYS A 11 -3.91 4.01 2.42
CA LYS A 11 -4.76 5.10 2.90
C LYS A 11 -4.33 6.45 2.33
N GLU A 12 -3.03 6.73 2.31
CA GLU A 12 -2.50 7.96 1.72
C GLU A 12 -2.76 8.03 0.20
N ILE A 13 -2.49 6.93 -0.52
CA ILE A 13 -2.72 6.85 -1.97
C ILE A 13 -4.20 7.04 -2.31
N VAL A 14 -5.09 6.32 -1.64
CA VAL A 14 -6.55 6.43 -1.82
C VAL A 14 -7.04 7.84 -1.46
N GLY A 15 -6.54 8.43 -0.37
CA GLY A 15 -6.86 9.81 0.01
C GLY A 15 -6.48 10.80 -1.08
N LYS A 16 -5.27 10.68 -1.63
CA LYS A 16 -4.80 11.52 -2.75
C LYS A 16 -5.66 11.34 -4.00
N MET A 17 -6.00 10.10 -4.37
CA MET A 17 -6.93 9.85 -5.48
C MET A 17 -8.29 10.51 -5.23
N ASN A 18 -8.85 10.37 -4.03
CA ASN A 18 -10.14 10.95 -3.68
C ASN A 18 -10.14 12.48 -3.84
N THR A 19 -9.10 13.18 -3.37
CA THR A 19 -8.99 14.65 -3.54
C THR A 19 -8.97 15.09 -5.01
N VAL A 20 -8.42 14.26 -5.90
CA VAL A 20 -8.45 14.51 -7.35
C VAL A 20 -9.85 14.29 -7.91
N ILE A 21 -10.55 13.24 -7.47
CA ILE A 21 -11.92 12.91 -7.90
C ILE A 21 -12.92 13.98 -7.47
N THR A 22 -12.85 14.43 -6.21
CA THR A 22 -13.75 15.44 -5.64
C THR A 22 -13.47 16.86 -6.15
N LYS A 23 -12.36 17.05 -6.91
CA LYS A 23 -11.92 18.34 -7.45
C LYS A 23 -11.77 19.42 -6.38
N GLU A 24 -11.36 19.02 -5.19
CA GLU A 24 -11.14 19.93 -4.05
C GLU A 24 -10.02 20.94 -4.32
N ASN A 25 -9.10 20.62 -5.24
CA ASN A 25 -7.97 21.48 -5.58
C ASN A 25 -8.08 22.02 -7.02
N PRO A 26 -7.95 23.34 -7.24
CA PRO A 26 -7.87 23.92 -8.59
C PRO A 26 -6.67 23.42 -9.40
N ASN A 27 -5.61 22.96 -8.73
CA ASN A 27 -4.44 22.33 -9.34
C ASN A 27 -4.32 20.88 -8.86
N PRO A 28 -5.00 19.92 -9.53
CA PRO A 28 -5.03 18.54 -9.08
C PRO A 28 -3.62 17.91 -9.15
N LEU A 29 -3.30 17.10 -8.15
CA LEU A 29 -2.08 16.30 -8.11
C LEU A 29 -2.04 15.34 -9.31
N LYS A 30 -0.96 15.39 -10.10
CA LYS A 30 -0.78 14.52 -11.27
C LYS A 30 0.12 13.31 -11.00
N LEU A 31 1.08 13.44 -10.07
CA LEU A 31 2.06 12.41 -9.79
C LEU A 31 2.53 12.52 -8.34
N SER A 32 2.53 11.39 -7.63
CA SER A 32 3.15 11.23 -6.32
C SER A 32 4.11 10.06 -6.40
N ILE A 33 5.36 10.26 -5.96
CA ILE A 33 6.41 9.24 -6.02
C ILE A 33 6.79 8.85 -4.60
N TYR A 34 6.76 7.55 -4.33
CA TYR A 34 7.18 6.97 -3.08
C TYR A 34 8.41 6.09 -3.33
N SER A 35 9.49 6.37 -2.61
CA SER A 35 10.67 5.51 -2.61
C SER A 35 10.60 4.57 -1.42
N GLY A 36 10.85 3.29 -1.64
CA GLY A 36 10.79 2.26 -0.61
C GLY A 36 11.73 1.10 -0.93
N HIS A 37 11.59 0.02 -0.17
CA HIS A 37 12.39 -1.18 -0.34
C HIS A 37 11.61 -2.24 -1.12
N ASP A 38 12.31 -3.27 -1.58
CA ASP A 38 11.72 -4.51 -2.10
C ASP A 38 10.65 -5.07 -1.15
N PHE A 39 10.89 -5.01 0.16
CA PHE A 39 9.92 -5.37 1.19
C PHE A 39 8.63 -4.54 1.12
N THR A 40 8.72 -3.25 0.79
CA THR A 40 7.54 -2.38 0.63
C THR A 40 6.68 -2.87 -0.54
N ILE A 41 7.32 -3.11 -1.70
CA ILE A 41 6.64 -3.60 -2.91
C ILE A 41 6.01 -4.97 -2.66
N GLY A 42 6.77 -5.90 -2.07
CA GLY A 42 6.28 -7.24 -1.76
C GLY A 42 5.08 -7.21 -0.82
N ASN A 43 5.10 -6.39 0.23
CA ASN A 43 3.95 -6.26 1.14
C ASN A 43 2.72 -5.60 0.49
N VAL A 44 2.91 -4.63 -0.41
CA VAL A 44 1.79 -4.05 -1.17
C VAL A 44 1.15 -5.11 -2.05
N LEU A 45 1.93 -5.80 -2.87
CA LEU A 45 1.42 -6.87 -3.74
C LEU A 45 0.76 -7.98 -2.93
N ASN A 46 1.36 -8.40 -1.82
CA ASN A 46 0.84 -9.48 -0.99
C ASN A 46 -0.46 -9.07 -0.28
N ALA A 47 -0.51 -7.86 0.27
CA ALA A 47 -1.72 -7.33 0.91
C ALA A 47 -2.90 -7.22 -0.05
N MET A 48 -2.62 -7.04 -1.35
CA MET A 48 -3.62 -6.92 -2.40
C MET A 48 -3.89 -8.23 -3.14
N GLY A 49 -3.30 -9.36 -2.71
CA GLY A 49 -3.49 -10.66 -3.35
C GLY A 49 -2.85 -10.81 -4.73
N LEU A 50 -1.86 -9.96 -5.04
CA LEU A 50 -1.19 -9.82 -6.34
C LEU A 50 0.28 -10.26 -6.31
N TYR A 51 0.73 -10.85 -5.20
CA TYR A 51 2.12 -11.28 -5.05
C TYR A 51 2.39 -12.58 -5.82
N ASP A 52 3.44 -12.56 -6.63
CA ASP A 52 3.84 -13.67 -7.50
C ASP A 52 4.76 -14.69 -6.81
N GLY A 53 5.10 -14.45 -5.53
CA GLY A 53 6.02 -15.29 -4.76
C GLY A 53 7.50 -14.92 -4.91
N ASN A 54 7.84 -14.01 -5.83
CA ASN A 54 9.23 -13.65 -6.12
C ASN A 54 9.61 -12.36 -5.39
N CYS A 55 10.86 -12.30 -4.91
CA CYS A 55 11.41 -11.05 -4.41
C CYS A 55 11.41 -9.99 -5.53
N PRO A 56 10.89 -8.78 -5.28
CA PRO A 56 10.93 -7.72 -6.26
C PRO A 56 12.36 -7.44 -6.72
N VAL A 57 12.59 -7.46 -8.03
CA VAL A 57 13.91 -7.16 -8.58
C VAL A 57 14.30 -5.69 -8.33
N TYR A 58 15.59 -5.39 -8.43
CA TYR A 58 16.04 -4.00 -8.39
C TYR A 58 15.29 -3.14 -9.40
N THR A 59 14.94 -1.92 -8.99
CA THR A 59 14.16 -0.94 -9.77
C THR A 59 12.71 -1.34 -10.07
N ALA A 60 12.21 -2.41 -9.43
CA ALA A 60 10.80 -2.75 -9.49
C ALA A 60 9.94 -1.60 -8.94
N LYS A 61 8.74 -1.46 -9.50
CA LYS A 61 7.81 -0.38 -9.13
C LYS A 61 6.37 -0.79 -9.44
N ILE A 62 5.47 -0.30 -8.60
CA ILE A 62 4.02 -0.42 -8.76
C ILE A 62 3.49 0.97 -9.09
N PHE A 63 2.70 1.07 -10.13
CA PHE A 63 1.94 2.27 -10.46
C PHE A 63 0.50 2.07 -10.03
N PHE A 64 -0.06 3.09 -9.40
CA PHE A 64 -1.47 3.22 -9.11
C PHE A 64 -2.00 4.37 -9.96
N GLU A 65 -2.71 4.03 -11.03
CA GLU A 65 -3.18 4.98 -12.03
C GLU A 65 -4.67 5.24 -11.83
N LEU A 66 -5.04 6.51 -11.74
CA LEU A 66 -6.44 6.94 -11.70
C LEU A 66 -6.85 7.38 -13.10
N MET A 67 -7.72 6.58 -13.72
CA MET A 67 -8.16 6.73 -15.10
C MET A 67 -9.62 7.13 -15.14
N GLN A 68 -9.98 8.10 -15.97
CA GLN A 68 -11.38 8.46 -16.21
C GLN A 68 -11.88 7.77 -17.47
N GLU A 69 -12.86 6.88 -17.34
CA GLU A 69 -13.56 6.29 -18.47
C GLU A 69 -15.02 6.73 -18.46
N LYS A 70 -15.41 7.53 -19.47
CA LYS A 70 -16.72 8.17 -19.54
C LYS A 70 -16.98 9.01 -18.28
N SER A 71 -17.89 8.57 -17.42
CA SER A 71 -18.28 9.22 -16.16
C SER A 71 -17.77 8.47 -14.92
N THR A 72 -16.99 7.40 -15.09
CA THR A 72 -16.51 6.55 -13.98
C THR A 72 -15.01 6.73 -13.80
N MET A 73 -14.58 6.85 -12.54
CA MET A 73 -13.17 6.87 -12.18
C MET A 73 -12.73 5.45 -11.83
N ASN A 74 -11.70 4.96 -12.51
CA ASN A 74 -11.17 3.63 -12.37
C ASN A 74 -9.73 3.68 -11.86
N VAL A 75 -9.37 2.74 -11.01
CA VAL A 75 -8.01 2.47 -10.56
C VAL A 75 -7.45 1.33 -11.39
N GLN A 76 -6.29 1.56 -12.01
CA GLN A 76 -5.49 0.55 -12.65
C GLN A 76 -4.18 0.39 -11.91
N MET A 77 -3.78 -0.86 -11.69
CA MET A 77 -2.48 -1.18 -11.10
C MET A 77 -1.56 -1.77 -12.15
N VAL A 78 -0.32 -1.28 -12.18
CA VAL A 78 0.68 -1.73 -13.15
C VAL A 78 1.96 -2.08 -12.40
N TYR A 79 2.49 -3.27 -12.63
CA TYR A 79 3.72 -3.74 -11.99
C TYR A 79 4.82 -3.94 -13.01
N ARG A 80 5.96 -3.31 -12.76
CA ARG A 80 7.19 -3.53 -13.53
C ARG A 80 8.19 -4.30 -12.68
N ASN A 81 8.50 -5.53 -13.09
CA ASN A 81 9.44 -6.42 -12.41
C ASN A 81 10.64 -6.82 -13.29
N SER A 82 11.01 -5.97 -14.25
CA SER A 82 12.15 -6.23 -15.15
C SER A 82 13.07 -5.02 -15.27
N THR A 83 14.37 -5.26 -15.32
CA THR A 83 15.41 -4.25 -15.54
C THR A 83 15.53 -3.80 -17.00
N GLY A 84 15.01 -4.60 -17.95
CA GLY A 84 15.00 -4.27 -19.38
C GLY A 84 13.86 -3.36 -19.81
N THR A 85 13.74 -3.14 -21.12
CA THR A 85 12.69 -2.34 -21.79
C THR A 85 11.38 -3.11 -21.98
N ALA A 86 11.08 -4.08 -21.12
CA ALA A 86 9.81 -4.80 -21.22
C ALA A 86 8.65 -3.89 -20.81
N GLU A 87 7.51 -4.07 -21.49
CA GLU A 87 6.26 -3.41 -21.12
C GLU A 87 5.84 -3.84 -19.71
N PRO A 88 5.41 -2.91 -18.85
CA PRO A 88 4.90 -3.23 -17.52
C PRO A 88 3.64 -4.12 -17.60
N TYR A 89 3.45 -4.97 -16.58
CA TYR A 89 2.29 -5.86 -16.50
C TYR A 89 1.12 -5.16 -15.85
N ILE A 90 -0.02 -5.11 -16.52
CA ILE A 90 -1.29 -4.68 -15.90
C ILE A 90 -1.73 -5.79 -14.95
N LEU A 91 -1.88 -5.45 -13.67
CA LEU A 91 -2.31 -6.37 -12.64
C LEU A 91 -3.83 -6.56 -12.71
N ASP A 92 -4.27 -7.79 -12.53
CA ASP A 92 -5.69 -8.14 -12.45
C ASP A 92 -6.12 -8.17 -10.99
N ILE A 93 -6.80 -7.11 -10.54
CA ILE A 93 -7.18 -6.94 -9.14
C ILE A 93 -8.23 -8.01 -8.79
N PRO A 94 -7.98 -8.87 -7.78
CA PRO A 94 -8.93 -9.90 -7.37
C PRO A 94 -10.31 -9.30 -7.12
N ASP A 95 -11.35 -9.97 -7.65
CA ASP A 95 -12.75 -9.55 -7.52
C ASP A 95 -13.08 -8.15 -8.08
N CYS A 96 -12.23 -7.60 -8.97
CA CYS A 96 -12.47 -6.32 -9.64
C CYS A 96 -12.07 -6.25 -11.12
N GLY A 97 -10.93 -6.83 -11.52
CA GLY A 97 -10.41 -6.73 -12.88
C GLY A 97 -9.20 -5.80 -13.03
N GLN A 98 -8.79 -5.56 -14.28
CA GLN A 98 -7.70 -4.64 -14.64
C GLN A 98 -8.09 -3.14 -14.60
N MET A 99 -9.39 -2.84 -14.63
CA MET A 99 -9.96 -1.49 -14.54
C MET A 99 -10.99 -1.50 -13.42
N CYS A 100 -10.54 -1.22 -12.20
CA CYS A 100 -11.38 -1.36 -11.02
C CYS A 100 -12.05 -0.02 -10.69
N PRO A 101 -13.39 0.10 -10.63
CA PRO A 101 -14.04 1.34 -10.20
C PRO A 101 -13.52 1.79 -8.83
N PHE A 102 -13.22 3.09 -8.68
CA PHE A 102 -12.60 3.62 -7.47
C PHE A 102 -13.38 3.24 -6.20
N ASP A 103 -14.70 3.38 -6.20
CA ASP A 103 -15.54 3.05 -5.04
C ASP A 103 -15.44 1.56 -4.67
N ARG A 104 -15.40 0.67 -5.68
CA ARG A 104 -15.24 -0.77 -5.49
C ARG A 104 -13.83 -1.12 -5.00
N PHE A 105 -12.81 -0.43 -5.49
CA PHE A 105 -11.44 -0.58 -5.02
C PHE A 105 -11.32 -0.26 -3.52
N VAL A 106 -11.92 0.86 -3.10
CA VAL A 106 -11.94 1.26 -1.68
C VAL A 106 -12.72 0.26 -0.83
N GLU A 107 -13.84 -0.25 -1.32
CA GLU A 107 -14.62 -1.28 -0.63
C GLU A 107 -13.82 -2.57 -0.41
N LEU A 108 -13.19 -3.09 -1.49
CA LEU A 108 -12.39 -4.31 -1.48
C LEU A 108 -11.23 -4.25 -0.49
N TYR A 109 -10.58 -3.09 -0.39
CA TYR A 109 -9.42 -2.87 0.47
C TYR A 109 -9.73 -2.01 1.70
N SER A 110 -11.00 -1.90 2.09
CA SER A 110 -11.47 -1.10 3.25
C SER A 110 -10.74 -1.48 4.52
N ASN A 111 -10.50 -2.78 4.73
CA ASN A 111 -9.72 -3.31 5.84
C ASN A 111 -8.28 -2.76 5.91
N LEU A 112 -7.69 -2.35 4.79
CA LEU A 112 -6.35 -1.74 4.73
C LEU A 112 -6.43 -0.21 4.77
N VAL A 113 -7.41 0.39 4.08
CA VAL A 113 -7.59 1.85 3.98
C VAL A 113 -8.04 2.46 5.31
N ASP A 114 -8.94 1.77 6.03
CA ASP A 114 -9.52 2.25 7.29
C ASP A 114 -8.64 1.94 8.51
N VAL A 115 -7.36 1.62 8.30
CA VAL A 115 -6.44 1.36 9.41
C VAL A 115 -6.34 2.59 10.31
N ASP A 116 -6.52 2.37 11.62
CA ASP A 116 -6.12 3.32 12.65
C ASP A 116 -4.78 2.86 13.21
N TRP A 117 -3.71 3.24 12.50
CA TRP A 117 -2.36 2.80 12.82
C TRP A 117 -1.97 3.12 14.27
N HIS A 118 -2.31 4.31 14.79
CA HIS A 118 -1.88 4.69 16.13
C HIS A 118 -2.56 3.81 17.18
N THR A 119 -3.87 3.64 17.09
CA THR A 119 -4.66 2.81 18.00
C THR A 119 -4.21 1.35 17.87
N GLU A 120 -4.24 0.78 16.65
CA GLU A 120 -3.93 -0.63 16.40
C GLU A 120 -2.49 -0.99 16.80
N CYS A 121 -1.50 -0.13 16.58
CA CYS A 121 -0.12 -0.36 17.05
C CYS A 121 0.02 -0.25 18.58
N THR A 122 -0.74 0.63 19.24
CA THR A 122 -0.58 0.85 20.69
C THR A 122 -1.19 -0.29 21.49
N TYR A 123 -2.36 -0.81 21.08
CA TYR A 123 -3.01 -1.92 21.78
C TYR A 123 -2.33 -3.28 21.56
N GLN A 124 -1.57 -3.45 20.48
CA GLN A 124 -0.86 -4.69 20.18
C GLN A 124 0.51 -4.83 20.86
N ILE A 125 0.97 -3.80 21.59
CA ILE A 125 2.14 -3.88 22.45
C ILE A 125 1.67 -3.76 23.92
N PRO A 126 1.19 -4.85 24.55
CA PRO A 126 1.10 -4.87 25.99
C PRO A 126 2.50 -4.64 26.57
N TRP A 127 2.55 -3.92 27.69
CA TRP A 127 3.64 -3.71 28.65
C TRP A 127 4.52 -4.93 29.02
N LEU A 128 4.34 -6.11 28.42
CA LEU A 128 5.08 -7.35 28.68
C LEU A 128 6.48 -7.40 28.07
N THR A 129 6.93 -6.36 27.36
CA THR A 129 8.31 -6.29 26.86
C THR A 129 9.36 -6.03 27.95
N GLU A 130 8.97 -5.70 29.18
CA GLU A 130 9.94 -5.60 30.30
C GLU A 130 10.32 -6.95 30.93
N ALA A 131 9.63 -8.06 30.60
CA ALA A 131 9.83 -9.34 31.30
C ALA A 131 10.54 -10.45 30.48
N LEU A 132 10.88 -10.24 29.21
CA LEU A 132 11.48 -11.30 28.36
C LEU A 132 12.80 -10.91 27.67
N PHE A 133 13.48 -9.86 28.14
CA PHE A 133 14.87 -9.56 27.75
C PHE A 133 15.90 -10.35 28.56
N SER A 134 15.64 -11.62 28.85
CA SER A 134 16.67 -12.55 29.31
C SER A 134 16.77 -13.75 28.37
N MET A 135 17.82 -13.72 27.55
CA MET A 135 18.45 -14.87 26.89
C MET A 135 17.57 -15.68 25.93
N ASP A 136 17.42 -15.20 24.70
CA ASP A 136 18.11 -15.80 23.56
C ASP A 136 17.89 -14.93 22.31
N GLY A 137 18.99 -14.67 21.60
CA GLY A 137 19.02 -13.73 20.48
C GLY A 137 18.28 -14.27 19.26
N CYS A 138 17.00 -13.97 19.14
CA CYS A 138 16.30 -13.62 17.91
C CYS A 138 14.82 -13.41 18.23
N LEU A 139 14.21 -12.40 17.58
CA LEU A 139 12.79 -12.00 17.55
C LEU A 139 12.47 -10.77 18.39
N TYR A 140 12.52 -9.59 17.77
CA TYR A 140 11.50 -8.53 17.91
C TYR A 140 11.70 -7.51 16.78
N PHE A 141 11.09 -7.75 15.62
CA PHE A 141 10.92 -6.68 14.63
C PHE A 141 9.74 -5.80 15.06
N SER A 142 10.05 -4.75 15.81
CA SER A 142 9.08 -3.70 16.17
C SER A 142 8.77 -2.85 14.93
N PHE A 143 7.84 -3.30 14.09
CA PHE A 143 7.36 -2.53 12.93
C PHE A 143 6.50 -1.31 13.31
N CYS A 144 6.03 -1.23 14.55
CA CYS A 144 5.36 -0.05 15.10
C CYS A 144 6.38 0.90 15.77
N TYR A 145 7.35 1.44 15.03
CA TYR A 145 8.24 2.48 15.57
C TYR A 145 7.56 3.84 15.46
N LYS A 146 7.36 4.50 16.61
CA LYS A 146 6.77 5.84 16.72
C LYS A 146 7.79 6.87 16.23
N ASN A 147 7.79 7.17 14.93
CA ASN A 147 8.52 8.33 14.43
C ASN A 147 7.74 9.60 14.80
N TYR A 148 8.12 10.22 15.91
CA TYR A 148 7.81 11.62 16.18
C TYR A 148 8.63 12.49 15.23
N ILE A 149 8.13 12.69 14.00
CA ILE A 149 8.61 13.79 13.17
C ILE A 149 7.64 14.93 13.40
N THR A 150 8.08 15.88 14.24
CA THR A 150 7.51 17.23 14.39
C THR A 150 7.66 18.04 13.13
#